data_AF-A0A6H0IV23-F1
#
_entry.id   AF-A0A6H0IV23-F1
#
_cell.length_a   1.000
_cell.length_b   1.000
_cell.length_c   1.000
_cell.angle_alpha   90.00
_cell.angle_beta   90.00
_cell.angle_gamma   90.00
#
_symmetry.space_group_name_H-M   'P 1'
#
loop_
_entity.id
_entity.type
_entity.pdbx_description
1 polymer ?
#
loop_
_entity_poly.entity_id
_entity_poly.type
_entity_poly.pdbx_seq_one_letter_code
_entity_poly.pdbx_strand_id
1 'polypeptide(L)'
;MAYDGVIKGLSFDAGALYEGTYTTSGNNFEGMVDAWEIGGSWFALFSLDGEIDEDSGLEADFEPIEGAGGTGSLSVERASDSDRNLTWTLVSGTYGYEIDGHLFQFTISVDGSLEGGDSIDCSIEGEVDIPEENLNIMELTAETTGTSCLEEGTYSGLATLQDDAGADVFTFAASGPDSIYVDALPRR
;
A
#
# COMPACT_ATOMS: atom_id res chain seq x y z
N MET A 1 -1.25 -4.34 -4.37
CA MET A 1 -1.93 -5.05 -3.27
C MET A 1 -3.42 -5.14 -3.60
N ALA A 2 -4.05 -6.29 -3.33
CA ALA A 2 -5.48 -6.51 -3.52
C ALA A 2 -6.06 -7.21 -2.28
N TYR A 3 -7.05 -6.58 -1.64
CA TYR A 3 -7.72 -7.11 -0.45
C TYR A 3 -9.09 -6.47 -0.28
N ASP A 4 -10.06 -7.24 0.22
CA ASP A 4 -11.44 -6.82 0.50
C ASP A 4 -12.09 -5.95 -0.60
N GLY A 5 -11.91 -6.37 -1.86
CA GLY A 5 -12.47 -5.67 -3.01
C GLY A 5 -11.77 -4.35 -3.37
N VAL A 6 -10.65 -4.02 -2.76
CA VAL A 6 -9.82 -2.85 -3.06
C VAL A 6 -8.51 -3.27 -3.72
N ILE A 7 -8.14 -2.61 -4.82
CA ILE A 7 -6.85 -2.80 -5.48
C ILE A 7 -6.07 -1.49 -5.52
N LYS A 8 -4.79 -1.56 -5.16
CA LYS A 8 -3.83 -0.47 -5.30
C LYS A 8 -2.56 -0.96 -6.00
N GLY A 9 -2.10 -0.24 -7.00
CA GLY A 9 -0.91 -0.57 -7.79
C GLY A 9 -0.05 0.66 -8.06
N LEU A 10 1.26 0.45 -8.20
CA LEU A 10 2.22 1.49 -8.52
C LEU A 10 3.15 0.99 -9.63
N SER A 11 3.40 1.83 -10.62
CA SER A 11 4.34 1.58 -11.71
C SER A 11 5.30 2.74 -11.83
N PHE A 12 6.52 2.58 -11.31
CA PHE A 12 7.58 3.59 -11.43
C PHE A 12 8.04 3.77 -12.88
N ASP A 13 8.04 2.70 -13.68
CA ASP A 13 8.39 2.76 -15.10
C ASP A 13 7.38 3.58 -15.91
N ALA A 14 6.09 3.47 -15.56
CA ALA A 14 5.03 4.26 -16.18
C ALA A 14 4.85 5.63 -15.51
N GLY A 15 5.51 5.89 -14.37
CA GLY A 15 5.25 7.06 -13.54
C GLY A 15 3.80 7.15 -13.07
N ALA A 16 3.15 5.99 -12.88
CA ALA A 16 1.71 5.90 -12.71
C ALA A 16 1.32 5.15 -11.43
N LEU A 17 0.18 5.56 -10.90
CA LEU A 17 -0.48 5.04 -9.72
C LEU A 17 -1.87 4.56 -10.13
N TYR A 18 -2.30 3.45 -9.54
CA TYR A 18 -3.54 2.76 -9.87
C TYR A 18 -4.32 2.51 -8.58
N GLU A 19 -5.57 2.94 -8.53
CA GLU A 19 -6.47 2.67 -7.41
C GLU A 19 -7.86 2.31 -7.92
N GLY A 20 -8.48 1.31 -7.30
CA GLY A 20 -9.87 1.04 -7.60
C GLY A 20 -10.43 -0.12 -6.83
N THR A 21 -11.49 -0.70 -7.39
CA THR A 21 -12.23 -1.77 -6.77
C THR A 21 -12.33 -2.97 -7.69
N TYR A 22 -12.48 -4.14 -7.07
CA TYR A 22 -12.69 -5.38 -7.77
C TYR A 22 -13.77 -6.21 -7.09
N THR A 23 -14.28 -7.18 -7.84
CA THR A 23 -15.16 -8.22 -7.35
C THR A 23 -14.64 -9.57 -7.83
N THR A 24 -14.96 -10.61 -7.07
CA THR A 24 -14.58 -11.98 -7.41
C THR A 24 -15.82 -12.85 -7.47
N SER A 25 -15.94 -13.67 -8.51
CA SER A 25 -17.00 -14.66 -8.64
C SER A 25 -16.42 -16.01 -9.06
N GLY A 26 -16.28 -16.92 -8.09
CA GLY A 26 -15.46 -18.10 -8.30
C GLY A 26 -14.01 -17.68 -8.55
N ASN A 27 -13.43 -18.17 -9.65
CA ASN A 27 -12.07 -17.82 -10.06
C ASN A 27 -12.03 -16.57 -10.94
N ASN A 28 -13.16 -15.91 -11.21
CA ASN A 28 -13.16 -14.71 -12.05
C ASN A 28 -12.89 -13.48 -11.20
N PHE A 29 -12.11 -12.55 -11.75
CA PHE A 29 -11.80 -11.26 -11.19
C PHE A 29 -12.22 -10.17 -12.18
N GLU A 30 -13.04 -9.24 -11.73
CA GLU A 30 -13.48 -8.10 -12.52
C GLU A 30 -13.34 -6.83 -11.69
N GLY A 31 -12.83 -5.74 -12.27
CA GLY A 31 -12.60 -4.50 -11.53
C GLY A 31 -12.54 -3.25 -12.39
N MET A 32 -12.48 -2.11 -11.71
CA MET A 32 -12.25 -0.79 -12.30
C MET A 32 -11.17 -0.08 -11.54
N VAL A 33 -10.28 0.61 -12.25
CA VAL A 33 -9.10 1.26 -11.66
C VAL A 33 -8.88 2.63 -12.29
N ASP A 34 -8.88 3.65 -11.46
CA ASP A 34 -8.42 4.99 -11.80
C ASP A 34 -6.89 5.04 -11.82
N ALA A 35 -6.35 5.74 -12.82
CA ALA A 35 -4.93 5.94 -12.99
C ALA A 35 -4.53 7.41 -12.87
N TRP A 36 -3.46 7.63 -12.12
CA TRP A 36 -2.94 8.93 -11.74
C TRP A 36 -1.45 9.01 -12.02
N GLU A 37 -0.96 10.16 -12.43
CA GLU A 37 0.49 10.41 -12.50
C GLU A 37 1.04 10.49 -11.07
N ILE A 38 2.20 9.87 -10.80
CA ILE A 38 2.84 9.93 -9.47
C ILE A 38 3.19 11.38 -9.15
N GLY A 39 2.58 11.94 -8.10
CA GLY A 39 2.70 13.36 -7.74
C GLY A 39 2.02 14.31 -8.73
N GLY A 40 1.11 13.80 -9.56
CA GLY A 40 0.44 14.52 -10.63
C GLY A 40 -1.07 14.30 -10.65
N SER A 41 -1.67 14.46 -11.82
CA SER A 41 -3.14 14.43 -11.98
C SER A 41 -3.65 13.08 -12.47
N TRP A 42 -4.95 12.85 -12.26
CA TRP A 42 -5.70 11.76 -12.90
C TRP A 42 -5.56 11.83 -14.43
N PHE A 43 -5.43 10.67 -15.09
CA PHE A 43 -5.29 10.63 -16.55
C PHE A 43 -6.09 9.54 -17.28
N ALA A 44 -6.57 8.50 -16.59
CA ALA A 44 -7.36 7.43 -17.21
C ALA A 44 -8.18 6.60 -16.21
N LEU A 45 -9.20 5.91 -16.74
CA LEU A 45 -9.95 4.86 -16.06
C LEU A 45 -9.82 3.55 -16.86
N PHE A 46 -9.51 2.45 -16.19
CA PHE A 46 -9.31 1.13 -16.77
C PHE A 46 -10.33 0.12 -16.25
N SER A 47 -10.76 -0.81 -17.09
CA SER A 47 -11.39 -2.06 -16.66
C SER A 47 -10.33 -3.12 -16.45
N LEU A 48 -10.51 -3.95 -15.42
CA LEU A 48 -9.75 -5.18 -15.20
C LEU A 48 -10.66 -6.38 -15.42
N ASP A 49 -10.16 -7.38 -16.15
CA ASP A 49 -10.82 -8.67 -16.35
C ASP A 49 -9.77 -9.77 -16.27
N GLY A 50 -10.00 -10.79 -15.45
CA GLY A 50 -8.97 -11.77 -15.14
C GLY A 50 -9.42 -13.00 -14.37
N GLU A 51 -8.45 -13.82 -14.01
CA GLU A 51 -8.63 -15.04 -13.24
C GLU A 51 -7.76 -15.05 -11.97
N ILE A 52 -8.28 -15.67 -10.92
CA ILE A 52 -7.60 -15.96 -9.65
C ILE A 52 -7.30 -17.45 -9.61
N ASP A 53 -6.04 -17.76 -9.39
CA ASP A 53 -5.58 -19.06 -8.93
C ASP A 53 -5.13 -18.90 -7.47
N GLU A 54 -5.87 -19.52 -6.54
CA GLU A 54 -5.62 -19.39 -5.10
C GLU A 54 -4.20 -19.81 -4.69
N ASP A 55 -3.55 -20.67 -5.48
CA ASP A 55 -2.21 -21.18 -5.21
C ASP A 55 -1.09 -20.30 -5.80
N SER A 56 -1.36 -19.55 -6.89
CA SER A 56 -0.32 -18.75 -7.57
C SER A 56 -0.54 -17.24 -7.52
N GLY A 57 -1.78 -16.77 -7.56
CA GLY A 57 -2.10 -15.34 -7.55
C GLY A 57 -3.20 -14.96 -8.54
N LEU A 58 -3.07 -13.78 -9.10
CA LEU A 58 -4.05 -13.17 -10.00
C LEU A 58 -3.38 -12.75 -11.30
N GLU A 59 -4.04 -13.04 -12.41
CA GLU A 59 -3.71 -12.52 -13.73
C GLU A 59 -4.94 -11.80 -14.29
N ALA A 60 -4.78 -10.56 -14.74
CA ALA A 60 -5.86 -9.78 -15.32
C ALA A 60 -5.34 -8.95 -16.49
N ASP A 61 -6.15 -8.81 -17.54
CA ASP A 61 -5.93 -7.82 -18.58
C ASP A 61 -6.55 -6.49 -18.16
N PHE A 62 -5.92 -5.38 -18.54
CA PHE A 62 -6.45 -4.04 -18.34
C PHE A 62 -6.65 -3.30 -19.66
N GLU A 63 -7.81 -2.66 -19.79
CA GLU A 63 -8.19 -1.90 -20.99
C GLU A 63 -8.72 -0.51 -20.60
N PRO A 64 -8.31 0.56 -21.32
CA PRO A 64 -8.79 1.91 -21.02
C PRO A 64 -10.26 2.05 -21.42
N ILE A 65 -11.07 2.48 -20.46
CA ILE A 65 -12.48 2.86 -20.67
C ILE A 65 -12.57 4.37 -20.95
N GLU A 66 -11.74 5.16 -20.27
CA GLU A 66 -11.67 6.62 -20.41
C GLU A 66 -10.23 7.13 -20.30
N GLY A 67 -9.94 8.27 -20.94
CA GLY A 67 -8.65 8.95 -20.84
C GLY A 67 -7.58 8.44 -21.80
N ALA A 68 -6.32 8.80 -21.51
CA ALA A 68 -5.17 8.40 -22.31
C ALA A 68 -4.51 7.17 -21.68
N GLY A 69 -4.85 5.97 -22.17
CA GLY A 69 -4.31 4.70 -21.67
C GLY A 69 -3.97 3.71 -22.77
N GLY A 70 -3.08 2.78 -22.49
CA GLY A 70 -2.81 1.60 -23.32
C GLY A 70 -3.45 0.35 -22.72
N THR A 71 -3.58 -0.71 -23.50
CA THR A 71 -3.94 -2.02 -22.96
C THR A 71 -2.70 -2.73 -22.40
N GLY A 72 -2.90 -3.66 -21.47
CA GLY A 72 -1.81 -4.49 -20.95
C GLY A 72 -2.32 -5.58 -20.02
N SER A 73 -1.39 -6.22 -19.32
CA SER A 73 -1.67 -7.27 -18.34
C SER A 73 -1.12 -6.89 -16.97
N LEU A 74 -1.85 -7.26 -15.93
CA LEU A 74 -1.52 -7.21 -14.53
C LEU A 74 -1.31 -8.65 -14.04
N SER A 75 -0.20 -8.90 -13.37
CA SER A 75 0.02 -10.14 -12.62
C SER A 75 0.33 -9.79 -11.17
N VAL A 76 -0.40 -10.38 -10.24
CA VAL A 76 -0.14 -10.29 -8.80
C VAL A 76 0.20 -11.69 -8.32
N GLU A 77 1.45 -11.92 -7.94
CA GLU A 77 1.88 -13.20 -7.39
C GLU A 77 1.54 -13.28 -5.90
N ARG A 78 1.16 -14.48 -5.44
CA ARG A 78 1.04 -14.75 -4.01
C ARG A 78 2.42 -14.68 -3.36
N ALA A 79 2.61 -13.72 -2.46
CA ALA A 79 3.84 -13.61 -1.69
C ALA A 79 4.00 -14.81 -0.75
N SER A 80 5.23 -15.31 -0.55
CA SER A 80 5.51 -16.42 0.37
C SER A 80 5.06 -16.15 1.80
N ASP A 81 5.01 -14.88 2.17
CA ASP A 81 4.71 -14.43 3.51
C ASP A 81 3.23 -14.03 3.66
N SER A 82 2.37 -14.28 2.66
CA SER A 82 0.95 -13.90 2.71
C SER A 82 0.19 -14.55 3.86
N ASP A 83 0.57 -15.76 4.25
CA ASP A 83 -0.03 -16.56 5.33
C ASP A 83 0.70 -16.39 6.67
N ARG A 84 1.54 -15.36 6.79
CA ARG A 84 2.23 -15.05 8.04
C ARG A 84 1.20 -14.53 9.05
N ASN A 85 0.98 -15.30 10.11
CA ASN A 85 0.12 -14.86 11.21
C ASN A 85 0.68 -13.58 11.85
N LEU A 86 -0.18 -12.58 11.99
CA LEU A 86 0.12 -11.31 12.62
C LEU A 86 -0.34 -11.29 14.07
N THR A 87 0.46 -10.62 14.91
CA THR A 87 0.09 -10.29 16.29
C THR A 87 0.62 -8.90 16.58
N TRP A 88 0.01 -8.17 17.51
CA TRP A 88 0.51 -6.85 17.90
C TRP A 88 1.94 -6.88 18.43
N THR A 89 2.35 -7.95 19.11
CA THR A 89 3.76 -8.09 19.55
C THR A 89 4.71 -8.21 18.37
N LEU A 90 4.29 -8.86 17.28
CA LEU A 90 5.09 -8.99 16.08
C LEU A 90 5.20 -7.66 15.33
N VAL A 91 4.07 -6.99 15.13
CA VAL A 91 3.96 -5.74 14.37
C VAL A 91 4.54 -4.55 15.13
N SER A 92 4.41 -4.49 16.45
CA SER A 92 4.87 -3.34 17.24
C SER A 92 6.38 -3.13 17.13
N GLY A 93 6.83 -1.90 16.95
CA GLY A 93 8.25 -1.59 16.74
C GLY A 93 8.44 -0.24 16.08
N THR A 94 9.70 0.17 15.96
CA THR A 94 10.08 1.38 15.23
C THR A 94 10.57 0.99 13.84
N TYR A 95 9.99 1.62 12.82
CA TYR A 95 10.31 1.41 11.42
C TYR A 95 10.80 2.72 10.82
N GLY A 96 11.86 2.66 10.01
CA GLY A 96 12.36 3.87 9.39
C GLY A 96 13.74 3.73 8.79
N TYR A 97 14.15 4.77 8.06
CA TYR A 97 15.46 4.87 7.44
C TYR A 97 16.06 6.26 7.64
N GLU A 98 17.34 6.37 7.33
CA GLU A 98 18.04 7.64 7.27
C GLU A 98 18.67 7.78 5.89
N ILE A 99 18.34 8.88 5.19
CA ILE A 99 18.90 9.21 3.88
C ILE A 99 19.50 10.61 3.98
N ASP A 100 20.77 10.75 3.60
CA ASP A 100 21.48 12.03 3.59
C ASP A 100 21.40 12.83 4.92
N GLY A 101 21.31 12.13 6.05
CA GLY A 101 21.19 12.73 7.39
C GLY A 101 19.77 13.15 7.77
N HIS A 102 18.79 12.89 6.91
CA HIS A 102 17.38 13.05 7.20
C HIS A 102 16.79 11.72 7.65
N LEU A 103 16.27 11.71 8.87
CA LEU A 103 15.62 10.56 9.48
C LEU A 103 14.12 10.62 9.18
N PHE A 104 13.57 9.53 8.69
CA PHE A 104 12.13 9.27 8.65
C PHE A 104 11.86 8.01 9.48
N GLN A 105 10.96 8.10 10.47
CA GLN A 105 10.58 6.94 11.26
C GLN A 105 9.19 7.07 11.89
N PHE A 106 8.53 5.94 12.11
CA PHE A 106 7.38 5.85 13.00
C PHE A 106 7.51 4.64 13.92
N THR A 107 6.75 4.66 15.01
CA THR A 107 6.61 3.58 15.96
C THR A 107 5.17 3.12 15.97
N ILE A 108 4.98 1.80 15.85
CA ILE A 108 3.68 1.15 16.08
C ILE A 108 3.73 0.55 17.48
N SER A 109 2.81 0.96 18.33
CA SER A 109 2.64 0.42 19.67
C SER A 109 1.90 -0.92 19.67
N VAL A 110 1.91 -1.61 20.80
CA VAL A 110 1.24 -2.91 20.97
C VAL A 110 -0.29 -2.85 20.91
N ASP A 111 -0.87 -1.66 20.85
CA ASP A 111 -2.30 -1.42 20.67
C ASP A 111 -2.66 -0.92 19.26
N GLY A 112 -1.68 -0.92 18.35
CA GLY A 112 -1.85 -0.44 16.98
C GLY A 112 -1.70 1.07 16.81
N SER A 113 -1.54 1.85 17.89
CA SER A 113 -1.29 3.29 17.75
C SER A 113 0.03 3.56 17.03
N LEU A 114 0.00 4.49 16.08
CA LEU A 114 1.12 4.90 15.25
C LEU A 114 1.51 6.34 15.59
N GLU A 115 2.79 6.56 15.88
CA GLU A 115 3.37 7.89 16.09
C GLU A 115 4.73 8.00 15.41
N GLY A 116 5.04 9.11 14.78
CA GLY A 116 6.26 9.25 14.01
C GLY A 116 6.44 10.61 13.37
N GLY A 117 7.38 10.65 12.44
CA GLY A 117 7.69 11.84 11.68
C GLY A 117 9.05 11.78 11.01
N ASP A 118 9.42 12.92 10.45
CA ASP A 118 10.74 13.15 9.91
C ASP A 118 11.56 14.13 10.77
N SER A 119 12.85 14.21 10.45
CA SER A 119 13.79 15.14 11.09
C SER A 119 13.62 16.62 10.71
N ILE A 120 12.67 16.94 9.81
CA ILE A 120 12.52 18.29 9.23
C ILE A 120 11.17 18.94 9.51
N ASP A 121 10.35 18.41 10.41
CA ASP A 121 9.04 18.96 10.85
C ASP A 121 7.83 18.46 10.03
N CYS A 122 7.81 17.17 9.69
CA CYS A 122 6.59 16.45 9.36
C CYS A 122 6.28 15.42 10.45
N SER A 123 5.10 15.53 11.08
CA SER A 123 4.62 14.62 12.12
C SER A 123 3.60 13.66 11.53
N ILE A 124 3.58 12.43 12.05
CA ILE A 124 2.66 11.37 11.64
C ILE A 124 2.03 10.78 12.89
N GLU A 125 0.70 10.79 12.95
CA GLU A 125 -0.08 10.15 14.02
C GLU A 125 -1.19 9.31 13.41
N GLY A 126 -1.51 8.16 13.99
CA GLY A 126 -2.55 7.31 13.41
C GLY A 126 -2.71 5.97 14.10
N GLU A 127 -3.19 5.00 13.33
CA GLU A 127 -3.43 3.64 13.77
C GLU A 127 -3.16 2.63 12.66
N VAL A 128 -2.72 1.46 13.10
CA VAL A 128 -2.68 0.24 12.31
C VAL A 128 -3.73 -0.69 12.89
N ASP A 129 -4.45 -1.43 12.04
CA ASP A 129 -5.35 -2.51 12.45
C ASP A 129 -4.93 -3.84 11.80
N ILE A 130 -5.17 -4.95 12.49
CA ILE A 130 -4.98 -6.31 11.98
C ILE A 130 -6.37 -6.91 11.77
N PRO A 131 -6.96 -6.78 10.57
CA PRO A 131 -8.33 -7.23 10.33
C PRO A 131 -8.47 -8.75 10.45
N GLU A 132 -7.44 -9.50 10.05
CA GLU A 132 -7.38 -10.96 10.13
C GLU A 132 -5.99 -11.42 10.61
N GLU A 133 -5.90 -11.98 11.82
CA GLU A 133 -4.62 -12.40 12.41
C GLU A 133 -3.91 -13.54 11.64
N ASN A 134 -4.62 -14.24 10.76
CA ASN A 134 -4.07 -15.33 9.93
C ASN A 134 -3.59 -14.88 8.55
N LEU A 135 -3.64 -13.58 8.25
CA LEU A 135 -3.15 -12.99 7.02
C LEU A 135 -2.08 -11.96 7.33
N ASN A 136 -1.09 -11.84 6.45
CA ASN A 136 -0.06 -10.81 6.53
C ASN A 136 -0.53 -9.50 5.90
N ILE A 137 -1.66 -9.00 6.39
CA ILE A 137 -2.21 -7.73 5.94
C ILE A 137 -2.67 -6.91 7.13
N MET A 138 -2.42 -5.62 7.03
CA MET A 138 -2.77 -4.62 8.02
C MET A 138 -3.46 -3.47 7.30
N GLU A 139 -4.43 -2.85 7.97
CA GLU A 139 -4.98 -1.57 7.55
C GLU A 139 -4.20 -0.46 8.23
N LEU A 140 -3.94 0.62 7.51
CA LEU A 140 -3.20 1.78 8.00
C LEU A 140 -4.07 3.01 7.82
N THR A 141 -4.21 3.81 8.88
CA THR A 141 -4.72 5.18 8.80
C THR A 141 -3.74 6.11 9.49
N ALA A 142 -3.30 7.17 8.81
CA ALA A 142 -2.34 8.12 9.35
C ALA A 142 -2.70 9.56 8.98
N GLU A 143 -2.61 10.48 9.91
CA GLU A 143 -2.67 11.91 9.71
C GLU A 143 -1.26 12.49 9.69
N THR A 144 -0.97 13.27 8.65
CA THR A 144 0.30 13.99 8.50
C THR A 144 0.08 15.47 8.73
N THR A 145 0.91 16.06 9.59
CA THR A 145 0.85 17.49 9.92
C THR A 145 2.24 18.09 10.02
N GLY A 146 2.43 19.31 9.54
CA GLY A 146 3.71 20.01 9.64
C GLY A 146 4.11 20.73 8.37
N THR A 147 4.92 21.77 8.53
CA THR A 147 5.26 22.69 7.43
C THR A 147 6.22 22.10 6.40
N SER A 148 6.85 20.97 6.75
CA SER A 148 7.77 20.25 5.87
C SER A 148 7.19 18.95 5.33
N CYS A 149 5.94 18.60 5.68
CA CYS A 149 5.26 17.52 5.00
C CYS A 149 5.13 17.88 3.52
N LEU A 150 5.42 16.90 2.64
CA LEU A 150 5.16 17.08 1.21
C LEU A 150 3.69 17.47 0.98
N GLU A 151 2.79 16.78 1.69
CA GLU A 151 1.36 17.05 1.73
C GLU A 151 0.81 16.73 3.12
N GLU A 152 -0.07 17.60 3.63
CA GLU A 152 -0.78 17.37 4.89
C GLU A 152 -2.13 16.68 4.62
N GLY A 153 -2.58 15.87 5.57
CA GLY A 153 -3.90 15.25 5.53
C GLY A 153 -3.94 13.83 6.05
N THR A 154 -5.12 13.21 5.92
CA THR A 154 -5.37 11.84 6.32
C THR A 154 -5.13 10.89 5.16
N TYR A 155 -4.32 9.87 5.41
CA TYR A 155 -3.98 8.79 4.50
C TYR A 155 -4.57 7.48 5.03
N SER A 156 -5.09 6.66 4.14
CA SER A 156 -5.54 5.31 4.46
C SER A 156 -5.06 4.30 3.43
N GLY A 157 -4.78 3.08 3.87
CA GLY A 157 -4.34 2.03 2.96
C GLY A 157 -3.99 0.73 3.65
N LEU A 158 -3.10 -0.02 3.00
CA LEU A 158 -2.75 -1.39 3.37
C LEU A 158 -1.27 -1.50 3.64
N ALA A 159 -0.91 -2.39 4.55
CA ALA A 159 0.47 -2.73 4.87
C ALA A 159 0.67 -4.25 5.05
N THR A 160 1.92 -4.69 4.93
CA THR A 160 2.36 -6.07 5.10
C THR A 160 3.70 -6.08 5.84
N LEU A 161 4.02 -7.19 6.51
CA LEU A 161 5.30 -7.39 7.20
C LEU A 161 6.15 -8.44 6.46
N GLN A 162 7.14 -7.98 5.72
CA GLN A 162 8.05 -8.83 4.94
C GLN A 162 9.30 -9.18 5.75
N ASP A 163 9.93 -10.32 5.47
CA ASP A 163 11.26 -10.65 6.01
C ASP A 163 12.34 -10.29 4.97
N ASP A 164 13.16 -9.28 5.28
CA ASP A 164 14.35 -8.94 4.49
C ASP A 164 15.61 -9.16 5.32
N ALA A 165 16.44 -10.10 4.88
CA ALA A 165 17.71 -10.46 5.51
C ALA A 165 17.62 -10.77 7.03
N GLY A 166 16.47 -11.25 7.52
CA GLY A 166 16.24 -11.57 8.93
C GLY A 166 15.73 -10.38 9.76
N ALA A 167 15.34 -9.29 9.12
CA ALA A 167 14.68 -8.15 9.75
C ALA A 167 13.29 -7.95 9.15
N ASP A 168 12.32 -7.59 10.00
CA ASP A 168 10.99 -7.24 9.53
C ASP A 168 11.04 -5.91 8.77
N VAL A 169 10.38 -5.88 7.62
CA VAL A 169 10.18 -4.67 6.80
C VAL A 169 8.69 -4.39 6.72
N PHE A 170 8.28 -3.23 7.21
CA PHE A 170 6.90 -2.76 7.10
C PHE A 170 6.71 -2.10 5.74
N THR A 171 6.04 -2.81 4.83
CA THR A 171 5.76 -2.33 3.48
C THR A 171 4.32 -1.89 3.40
N PHE A 172 4.06 -0.67 2.95
CA PHE A 172 2.71 -0.10 2.90
C PHE A 172 2.44 0.67 1.62
N ALA A 173 1.15 0.82 1.29
CA ALA A 173 0.65 1.78 0.31
C ALA A 173 -0.58 2.48 0.90
N ALA A 174 -0.55 3.80 1.01
CA ALA A 174 -1.62 4.60 1.59
C ALA A 174 -1.95 5.80 0.71
N SER A 175 -3.25 6.05 0.51
CA SER A 175 -3.79 7.17 -0.27
C SER A 175 -4.34 8.25 0.63
N GLY A 176 -4.01 9.49 0.32
CA GLY A 176 -4.56 10.69 0.94
C GLY A 176 -5.37 11.52 -0.04
N PRO A 177 -5.58 12.82 0.26
CA PRO A 177 -6.43 13.70 -0.54
C PRO A 177 -5.95 13.88 -1.98
N ASP A 178 -4.63 14.04 -2.17
CA ASP A 178 -4.03 14.41 -3.46
C ASP A 178 -2.84 13.51 -3.86
N SER A 179 -2.49 12.50 -3.05
CA SER A 179 -1.34 11.62 -3.32
C SER A 179 -1.48 10.21 -2.74
N ILE A 180 -0.63 9.28 -3.22
CA ILE A 180 -0.44 7.96 -2.62
C ILE A 180 1.04 7.80 -2.28
N TYR A 181 1.30 7.31 -1.07
CA TYR A 181 2.62 6.94 -0.59
C TYR A 181 2.76 5.44 -0.61
N VAL A 182 3.87 4.96 -1.15
CA VAL A 182 4.27 3.56 -1.11
C VAL A 182 5.71 3.53 -0.61
N ASP A 183 5.95 2.81 0.47
CA ASP A 183 7.29 2.70 1.05
C ASP A 183 7.47 1.34 1.75
N ALA A 184 8.73 0.99 1.99
CA ALA A 184 9.16 -0.22 2.67
C ALA A 184 10.20 0.16 3.73
N LEU A 185 9.79 0.08 4.99
CA LEU A 185 10.57 0.59 6.11
C LEU A 185 11.15 -0.56 6.94
N PRO A 186 12.47 -0.70 7.04
CA PRO A 186 13.07 -1.71 7.88
C PRO A 186 12.85 -1.39 9.37
N ARG A 187 12.65 -2.44 10.17
CA ARG A 187 12.59 -2.35 11.62
C ARG A 187 13.97 -1.97 12.19
N ARG A 188 13.99 -1.07 13.17
CA ARG A 188 15.21 -0.56 13.82
C ARG A 188 15.39 -1.09 15.25
#